data_AF-X1CGM1-F1
#
_entry.id   AF-X1CGM1-F1
#
_cell.length_a   1.000
_cell.length_b   1.000
_cell.length_c   1.000
_cell.angle_alpha   90.00
_cell.angle_beta   90.00
_cell.angle_gamma   90.00
#
_symmetry.space_group_name_H-M   'P 1'
#
loop_
_entity.id
_entity.type
_entity.pdbx_description
1 polymer ?
#
loop_
_entity_poly.entity_id
_entity_poly.type
_entity_poly.pdbx_seq_one_letter_code
_entity_poly.pdbx_strand_id
1 'polypeptide(L)'
;MWAILSWILAPIVWNLTHLPILCDIVGTALLILTAWLTRKPGAPFFMGAVTTILHLILRPGSFHFLGFTAASALFDSVTTLAAFKERLPGNWVDHIILIGTSVISCLAAGAIIGSLFMNIGGLYFFMALHGFGGLLGGILGVNIIKAL
;
A
#
# COMPACT_ATOMS: atom_id res chain seq x y z
N MET A 1 0.01 8.08 -12.22
CA MET A 1 0.86 9.10 -11.55
C MET A 1 1.75 8.49 -10.47
N TRP A 2 1.22 7.65 -9.57
CA TRP A 2 2.02 7.03 -8.50
C TRP A 2 3.25 6.26 -8.96
N ALA A 3 3.15 5.42 -9.99
CA ALA A 3 4.30 4.68 -10.50
C ALA A 3 5.49 5.57 -10.91
N ILE A 4 5.21 6.76 -11.46
CA ILE A 4 6.22 7.74 -11.87
C ILE A 4 6.77 8.46 -10.63
N LEU A 5 5.87 8.88 -9.73
CA LEU A 5 6.26 9.57 -8.49
C LEU A 5 7.12 8.66 -7.60
N SER A 6 6.75 7.38 -7.47
CA SER A 6 7.49 6.39 -6.69
C SER A 6 8.84 6.08 -7.35
N TRP A 7 8.92 6.06 -8.68
CA TRP A 7 10.18 5.91 -9.40
C TRP A 7 11.18 7.04 -9.11
N ILE A 8 10.71 8.29 -8.96
CA ILE A 8 11.57 9.44 -8.67
C ILE A 8 11.85 9.58 -7.17
N LEU A 9 10.80 9.58 -6.33
CA LEU A 9 10.92 9.95 -4.92
C LEU A 9 11.37 8.79 -4.02
N ALA A 10 10.94 7.55 -4.31
CA ALA A 10 11.25 6.43 -3.42
C ALA A 10 12.76 6.18 -3.29
N PRO A 11 13.58 6.22 -4.38
CA PRO A 11 15.03 6.07 -4.24
C PRO A 11 15.67 7.19 -3.42
N ILE A 12 15.19 8.43 -3.57
CA ILE A 12 15.73 9.59 -2.84
C ILE A 12 15.46 9.43 -1.35
N VAL A 13 14.21 9.16 -0.97
CA VAL A 13 13.84 8.99 0.44
C VAL A 13 14.51 7.77 1.04
N TRP A 14 14.60 6.66 0.31
CA TRP A 14 15.32 5.48 0.75
C TRP A 14 16.80 5.78 1.00
N ASN A 15 17.49 6.44 0.08
CA ASN A 15 18.91 6.74 0.26
C ASN A 15 19.18 7.71 1.42
N LEU A 16 18.24 8.63 1.71
CA LEU A 16 18.39 9.60 2.80
C LEU A 16 18.04 9.00 4.17
N THR A 17 17.01 8.16 4.24
CA THR A 17 16.42 7.73 5.53
C THR A 17 16.58 6.24 5.79
N HIS A 18 16.74 5.44 4.74
CA HIS A 18 16.65 3.97 4.78
C HIS A 18 15.30 3.47 5.32
N LEU A 19 14.23 4.27 5.16
CA LEU A 19 12.88 3.96 5.64
C LEU A 19 11.90 3.82 4.46
N PRO A 20 10.99 2.81 4.49
CA PRO A 20 9.98 2.62 3.46
C PRO A 20 8.73 3.51 3.63
N ILE A 21 8.72 4.40 4.63
CA ILE A 21 7.50 5.06 5.11
C ILE A 21 6.77 5.87 4.02
N LEU A 22 7.50 6.61 3.17
CA LEU A 22 6.84 7.41 2.12
C LEU A 22 6.08 6.54 1.11
N CYS A 23 6.66 5.41 0.68
CA CYS A 23 6.00 4.57 -0.31
C CYS A 23 4.77 3.87 0.26
N ASP A 24 4.83 3.46 1.53
CA ASP A 24 3.69 2.86 2.21
C ASP A 24 2.55 3.87 2.42
N ILE A 25 2.88 5.10 2.84
CA ILE A 25 1.90 6.17 3.06
C ILE A 25 1.13 6.46 1.77
N VAL A 26 1.85 6.74 0.69
CA VAL A 26 1.21 7.13 -0.58
C VAL A 26 0.55 5.93 -1.24
N GLY A 27 1.20 4.76 -1.24
CA GLY A 27 0.66 3.54 -1.81
C GLY A 27 -0.66 3.13 -1.18
N THR A 28 -0.74 3.10 0.15
CA THR A 28 -1.99 2.73 0.85
C THR A 28 -3.07 3.80 0.76
N ALA A 29 -2.73 5.09 0.84
CA ALA A 29 -3.70 6.16 0.62
C ALA A 29 -4.36 6.05 -0.76
N LEU A 30 -3.59 5.69 -1.79
CA LEU A 30 -4.10 5.47 -3.14
C LEU A 30 -4.90 4.17 -3.28
N LEU A 31 -4.56 3.10 -2.56
CA LEU A 31 -5.38 1.88 -2.53
C LEU A 31 -6.76 2.18 -1.93
N ILE A 32 -6.81 2.93 -0.82
CA ILE A 32 -8.06 3.40 -0.20
C ILE A 32 -8.85 4.25 -1.19
N LEU A 33 -8.21 5.25 -1.80
CA LEU A 33 -8.86 6.12 -2.76
C LEU A 33 -9.37 5.34 -3.97
N THR A 34 -8.63 4.35 -4.47
CA THR A 34 -9.04 3.50 -5.58
C THR A 34 -10.24 2.64 -5.21
N ALA A 35 -10.22 2.01 -4.04
CA ALA A 35 -11.36 1.23 -3.54
C ALA A 35 -12.61 2.12 -3.38
N TRP A 36 -12.42 3.33 -2.83
CA TRP A 36 -13.47 4.30 -2.61
C TRP A 36 -14.04 4.89 -3.91
N LEU A 37 -13.21 5.23 -4.90
CA LEU A 37 -13.69 5.80 -6.16
C LEU A 37 -14.38 4.75 -7.03
N THR A 38 -13.81 3.55 -7.12
CA THR A 38 -14.27 2.56 -8.09
C THR A 38 -15.38 1.67 -7.57
N ARG A 39 -15.42 1.41 -6.25
CA ARG A 39 -16.36 0.47 -5.61
C ARG A 39 -16.41 -0.89 -6.31
N LYS A 40 -15.28 -1.36 -6.84
CA LYS A 40 -15.20 -2.58 -7.65
C LYS A 40 -14.13 -3.52 -7.08
N PRO A 41 -14.48 -4.78 -6.78
CA PRO A 41 -13.51 -5.83 -6.54
C PRO A 41 -12.50 -5.89 -7.69
N GLY A 42 -11.23 -6.13 -7.37
CA GLY A 42 -10.15 -6.17 -8.36
C GLY A 42 -9.51 -4.82 -8.63
N ALA A 43 -10.15 -3.69 -8.31
CA ALA A 43 -9.63 -2.37 -8.70
C ALA A 43 -8.37 -1.96 -7.93
N PRO A 44 -8.28 -2.08 -6.58
CA PRO A 44 -7.04 -1.85 -5.85
C PRO A 44 -5.91 -2.78 -6.29
N PHE A 45 -6.20 -4.07 -6.52
CA PHE A 45 -5.21 -5.03 -7.02
C PHE A 45 -4.71 -4.64 -8.41
N PHE A 46 -5.60 -4.30 -9.34
CA PHE A 46 -5.23 -3.87 -10.69
C PHE A 46 -4.37 -2.61 -10.66
N MET A 47 -4.70 -1.64 -9.80
CA MET A 47 -3.88 -0.44 -9.60
C MET A 47 -2.47 -0.81 -9.11
N GLY A 48 -2.36 -1.71 -8.14
CA GLY A 48 -1.07 -2.21 -7.65
C GLY A 48 -0.26 -2.93 -8.73
N ALA A 49 -0.89 -3.85 -9.45
CA ALA A 49 -0.25 -4.61 -10.54
C ALA A 49 0.25 -3.71 -11.67
N VAL A 50 -0.57 -2.76 -12.14
CA VAL A 50 -0.16 -1.78 -13.15
C VAL A 50 1.00 -0.92 -12.64
N THR A 51 0.94 -0.48 -11.38
CA THR A 51 2.03 0.30 -10.79
C THR A 51 3.34 -0.49 -10.78
N THR A 52 3.29 -1.76 -10.37
CA THR A 52 4.47 -2.64 -10.35
C THR A 52 5.04 -2.90 -11.73
N ILE A 53 4.19 -3.18 -12.73
CA ILE A 53 4.63 -3.39 -14.12
C ILE A 53 5.33 -2.14 -14.65
N LEU A 54 4.72 -0.96 -14.48
CA LEU A 54 5.31 0.30 -14.91
C LEU A 54 6.64 0.57 -14.18
N HIS A 55 6.71 0.29 -12.89
CA HIS A 55 7.94 0.50 -12.11
C HIS A 55 9.07 -0.44 -12.58
N LEU A 56 8.76 -1.70 -12.90
CA LEU A 56 9.74 -2.65 -13.44
C LEU A 56 10.21 -2.28 -14.86
N ILE A 57 9.35 -1.68 -15.69
CA ILE A 57 9.74 -1.15 -17.01
C ILE A 57 10.69 0.04 -16.85
N LEU A 58 10.36 0.97 -15.94
CA LEU A 58 11.16 2.18 -15.71
C LEU A 58 12.47 1.92 -14.97
N ARG A 59 12.50 0.91 -14.10
CA ARG A 59 13.68 0.49 -13.33
C ARG A 59 13.78 -1.03 -13.27
N PRO A 60 14.31 -1.67 -14.32
CA PRO A 60 14.56 -3.10 -14.31
C PRO A 60 15.39 -3.51 -13.08
N GLY A 61 14.93 -4.52 -12.34
CA GLY A 61 15.58 -5.01 -11.11
C GLY A 61 14.95 -4.52 -9.80
N SER A 62 13.93 -3.65 -9.84
CA SER A 62 13.18 -3.22 -8.65
C SER A 62 12.17 -4.27 -8.15
N PHE A 63 12.61 -5.52 -7.93
CA PHE A 63 11.72 -6.63 -7.60
C PHE A 63 11.02 -6.50 -6.25
N HIS A 64 11.52 -5.65 -5.35
CA HIS A 64 10.83 -5.28 -4.10
C HIS A 64 9.42 -4.72 -4.33
N PHE A 65 9.14 -4.15 -5.50
CA PHE A 65 7.79 -3.67 -5.86
C PHE A 65 6.75 -4.79 -5.98
N LEU A 66 7.18 -6.06 -6.11
CA LEU A 66 6.29 -7.22 -6.00
C LEU A 66 5.61 -7.29 -4.62
N GLY A 67 6.26 -6.78 -3.57
CA GLY A 67 5.63 -6.60 -2.26
C GLY A 67 4.42 -5.67 -2.30
N PHE A 68 4.47 -4.60 -3.10
CA PHE A 68 3.32 -3.71 -3.29
C PHE A 68 2.17 -4.40 -4.05
N THR A 69 2.48 -5.22 -5.05
CA THR A 69 1.47 -6.07 -5.71
C THR A 69 0.78 -6.99 -4.71
N ALA A 70 1.56 -7.69 -3.87
CA ALA A 70 1.01 -8.57 -2.84
C ALA A 70 0.15 -7.81 -1.81
N ALA A 71 0.61 -6.65 -1.35
CA ALA A 71 -0.18 -5.76 -0.48
C ALA A 71 -1.49 -5.33 -1.14
N SER A 72 -1.46 -4.95 -2.42
CA SER A 72 -2.67 -4.53 -3.15
C SER A 72 -3.68 -5.67 -3.33
N ALA A 73 -3.20 -6.90 -3.54
CA ALA A 73 -4.03 -8.10 -3.62
C ALA A 73 -4.69 -8.41 -2.28
N LEU A 74 -3.91 -8.35 -1.18
CA LEU A 74 -4.44 -8.55 0.16
C LEU A 74 -5.47 -7.46 0.51
N PHE A 75 -5.15 -6.20 0.23
CA PHE A 75 -6.03 -5.07 0.46
C PHE A 75 -7.37 -5.23 -0.30
N ASP A 76 -7.30 -5.55 -1.59
CA ASP A 76 -8.47 -5.77 -2.43
C ASP A 76 -9.32 -6.95 -1.93
N SER A 77 -8.67 -8.03 -1.51
CA SER A 77 -9.36 -9.21 -0.98
C SER A 77 -10.14 -8.88 0.29
N VAL A 78 -9.49 -8.23 1.26
CA VAL A 78 -10.13 -7.88 2.54
C VAL A 78 -11.25 -6.86 2.32
N THR A 79 -11.02 -5.84 1.51
CA THR A 79 -12.06 -4.82 1.22
C THR A 79 -13.24 -5.42 0.44
N THR A 80 -12.99 -6.33 -0.50
CA THR A 80 -14.07 -7.06 -1.20
C THR A 80 -14.88 -7.92 -0.23
N LEU A 81 -14.23 -8.68 0.65
CA LEU A 81 -14.90 -9.54 1.64
C LEU A 81 -15.67 -8.74 2.70
N ALA A 82 -15.19 -7.55 3.06
CA ALA A 82 -15.87 -6.64 3.97
C ALA A 82 -17.12 -5.97 3.36
N ALA A 83 -17.54 -6.38 2.15
CA ALA A 83 -18.70 -5.84 1.43
C ALA A 83 -18.64 -4.31 1.23
N PHE A 84 -17.44 -3.76 1.01
CA PHE A 84 -17.22 -2.32 0.76
C PHE A 84 -18.04 -1.79 -0.44
N LYS A 85 -18.52 -2.68 -1.31
CA LYS A 85 -19.41 -2.34 -2.42
C LYS A 85 -20.79 -1.82 -1.98
N GLU A 86 -21.34 -2.36 -0.90
CA GLU A 86 -22.70 -2.07 -0.44
C GLU A 86 -22.74 -1.02 0.67
N ARG A 87 -21.60 -0.76 1.31
CA ARG A 87 -21.43 0.23 2.37
C ARG A 87 -20.49 1.32 1.92
N LEU A 88 -20.96 2.56 1.77
CA LEU A 88 -20.12 3.77 1.80
C LEU A 88 -20.96 5.08 1.71
N PRO A 89 -20.53 6.19 2.34
CA PRO A 89 -19.51 6.35 3.37
C PRO A 89 -20.10 6.83 4.72
N GLY A 90 -19.40 6.56 5.83
CA GLY A 90 -19.49 7.41 7.03
C GLY A 90 -19.48 6.71 8.38
N ASN A 91 -19.69 5.38 8.43
CA ASN A 91 -19.56 4.68 9.70
C ASN A 91 -18.07 4.53 10.06
N TRP A 92 -17.74 4.88 11.30
CA TRP A 92 -16.41 4.73 11.87
C TRP A 92 -15.84 3.30 11.74
N VAL A 93 -16.71 2.28 11.66
CA VAL A 93 -16.31 0.88 11.42
C VAL A 93 -15.59 0.72 10.08
N ASP A 94 -16.08 1.34 9.00
CA ASP A 94 -15.47 1.23 7.67
C ASP A 94 -14.09 1.89 7.66
N HIS A 95 -13.93 3.00 8.40
CA HIS A 95 -12.63 3.66 8.56
C HIS A 95 -11.63 2.76 9.29
N ILE A 96 -12.05 2.09 10.36
CA ILE A 96 -11.19 1.14 11.09
C ILE A 96 -10.79 -0.02 10.20
N ILE A 97 -11.72 -0.57 9.42
CA ILE A 97 -11.43 -1.67 8.48
C ILE A 97 -10.40 -1.21 7.44
N LEU A 98 -10.57 -0.02 6.84
CA LEU A 98 -9.61 0.50 5.86
C LEU A 98 -8.21 0.72 6.45
N ILE A 99 -8.13 1.31 7.64
CA ILE A 99 -6.84 1.54 8.32
C ILE A 99 -6.20 0.20 8.70
N GLY A 100 -6.95 -0.70 9.33
CA GLY A 100 -6.46 -2.02 9.71
C GLY A 100 -5.99 -2.84 8.51
N THR A 101 -6.74 -2.82 7.41
CA THR A 101 -6.36 -3.48 6.16
C THR A 101 -5.08 -2.89 5.58
N SER A 102 -4.91 -1.56 5.64
CA SER A 102 -3.67 -0.89 5.18
C SER A 102 -2.46 -1.34 5.99
N VAL A 103 -2.60 -1.43 7.32
CA VAL A 103 -1.55 -1.92 8.23
C VAL A 103 -1.18 -3.36 7.90
N ILE A 104 -2.16 -4.27 7.82
CA ILE A 104 -1.91 -5.69 7.55
C ILE A 104 -1.27 -5.88 6.16
N SER A 105 -1.75 -5.14 5.16
CA SER A 105 -1.18 -5.18 3.81
C SER A 105 0.28 -4.75 3.78
N CYS A 106 0.64 -3.69 4.51
CA CYS A 106 2.03 -3.23 4.57
C CYS A 106 2.90 -4.15 5.41
N LEU A 107 2.41 -4.71 6.53
CA LEU A 107 3.11 -5.74 7.28
C LEU A 107 3.46 -6.94 6.36
N ALA A 108 2.50 -7.38 5.55
CA ALA A 108 2.71 -8.45 4.58
C ALA A 108 3.74 -8.07 3.51
N ALA A 109 3.66 -6.86 2.94
CA ALA A 109 4.68 -6.37 2.01
C ALA A 109 6.07 -6.32 2.64
N GLY A 110 6.20 -5.79 3.85
CA GLY A 110 7.46 -5.75 4.59
C GLY A 110 8.01 -7.14 4.87
N ALA A 111 7.15 -8.12 5.14
CA ALA A 111 7.56 -9.51 5.34
C ALA A 111 8.11 -10.11 4.05
N ILE A 112 7.40 -9.93 2.94
CA ILE A 112 7.80 -10.42 1.61
C ILE A 112 9.11 -9.76 1.18
N ILE A 113 9.19 -8.43 1.28
CA ILE A 113 10.38 -7.67 0.87
C ILE A 113 11.57 -8.02 1.73
N GLY A 114 11.38 -8.00 3.05
CA GLY A 114 12.43 -8.27 4.03
C GLY A 114 12.95 -9.70 4.01
N SER A 115 12.15 -10.68 3.56
CA SER A 115 12.58 -12.09 3.50
C SER A 115 13.19 -12.48 2.15
N LEU A 116 12.68 -11.93 1.05
CA LEU A 116 13.08 -12.34 -0.30
C LEU A 116 14.13 -11.44 -0.93
N PHE A 117 14.13 -10.14 -0.61
CA PHE A 117 14.94 -9.14 -1.32
C PHE A 117 15.97 -8.45 -0.43
N MET A 118 15.90 -8.65 0.88
CA MET A 118 16.79 -8.01 1.82
C MET A 118 17.36 -9.04 2.80
N ASN A 119 18.68 -9.05 3.00
CA ASN A 119 19.31 -9.92 4.00
C ASN A 119 19.50 -9.12 5.31
N ILE A 120 18.39 -8.69 5.91
CA ILE A 120 18.40 -7.83 7.10
C ILE A 120 18.22 -8.71 8.35
N GLY A 121 19.12 -8.60 9.32
CA GLY A 121 18.97 -9.22 10.63
C GLY A 121 17.80 -8.70 11.47
N GLY A 122 17.05 -7.70 10.97
CA GLY A 122 15.94 -7.01 11.63
C GLY A 122 14.59 -7.14 10.89
N LEU A 123 14.24 -8.32 10.37
CA LEU A 123 13.01 -8.55 9.62
C LEU A 123 11.76 -8.01 10.30
N TYR A 124 11.54 -8.32 11.59
CA TYR A 124 10.36 -7.86 12.32
C TYR A 124 10.31 -6.34 12.49
N PHE A 125 11.48 -5.71 12.66
CA PHE A 125 11.57 -4.25 12.73
C PHE A 125 11.23 -3.63 11.36
N PHE A 126 11.76 -4.21 10.28
CA PHE A 126 11.45 -3.79 8.92
C PHE A 126 9.96 -3.96 8.57
N MET A 127 9.37 -5.09 8.96
CA MET A 127 7.92 -5.32 8.87
C MET A 127 7.15 -4.26 9.66
N ALA A 128 7.53 -3.99 10.91
CA ALA A 128 6.86 -3.00 11.75
C ALA A 128 6.93 -1.59 11.16
N LEU A 129 8.06 -1.20 10.54
CA LEU A 129 8.18 0.07 9.83
C LEU A 129 7.19 0.17 8.67
N HIS A 130 7.05 -0.90 7.87
CA HIS A 130 6.04 -0.94 6.83
C HIS A 130 4.62 -0.86 7.40
N GLY A 131 4.33 -1.63 8.45
CA GLY A 131 3.03 -1.57 9.14
C GLY A 131 2.69 -0.16 9.65
N PHE A 132 3.69 0.56 10.17
CA PHE A 132 3.55 1.96 10.58
C PHE A 132 3.31 2.90 9.40
N GLY A 133 4.01 2.70 8.28
CA GLY A 133 3.73 3.41 7.03
C GLY A 133 2.30 3.18 6.53
N GLY A 134 1.81 1.93 6.63
CA GLY A 134 0.43 1.57 6.32
C GLY A 134 -0.60 2.18 7.27
N LEU A 135 -0.27 2.37 8.55
CA LEU A 135 -1.11 3.10 9.51
C LEU A 135 -1.25 4.57 9.08
N LEU A 136 -0.14 5.24 8.81
CA LEU A 136 -0.12 6.65 8.42
C LEU A 136 -0.83 6.88 7.08
N GLY A 137 -0.56 6.03 6.09
CA GLY A 137 -1.24 6.10 4.79
C GLY A 137 -2.71 5.71 4.86
N GLY A 138 -3.07 4.80 5.77
CA GLY A 138 -4.45 4.46 6.10
C GLY A 138 -5.23 5.67 6.64
N ILE A 139 -4.66 6.34 7.64
CA ILE A 139 -5.22 7.57 8.23
C ILE A 139 -5.34 8.65 7.16
N LEU A 140 -4.30 8.86 6.36
CA LEU A 140 -4.31 9.85 5.28
C LEU A 140 -5.40 9.54 4.25
N GLY A 141 -5.48 8.30 3.77
CA GLY A 141 -6.47 7.86 2.79
C GLY A 141 -7.90 8.04 3.28
N VAL A 142 -8.18 7.69 4.54
CA VAL A 142 -9.49 7.93 5.17
C VAL A 142 -9.82 9.42 5.25
N ASN A 143 -8.85 10.28 5.58
CA ASN A 143 -9.10 11.72 5.63
C ASN A 143 -9.33 12.32 4.23
N ILE A 144 -8.62 11.82 3.20
CA ILE A 144 -8.85 12.24 1.81
C ILE A 144 -10.29 11.90 1.39
N ILE A 145 -10.76 10.66 1.61
CA ILE A 145 -12.12 10.29 1.20
C ILE A 145 -13.21 11.01 2.00
N LYS A 146 -12.92 11.48 3.22
CA LYS A 146 -13.84 12.30 4.02
C LYS A 146 -13.92 13.74 3.51
N ALA A 147 -12.88 14.20 2.83
CA ALA A 147 -12.80 15.55 2.27
C ALA A 147 -13.34 15.65 0.83
N LEU A 148 -13.63 14.51 0.19
CA LEU A 148 -14.26 14.38 -1.13
C LEU A 148 -15.78 14.19 -1.00
#